data_AF-A0A938HI83-F1
#
_entry.id   AF-A0A938HI83-F1
#
_cell.length_a   1.000
_cell.length_b   1.000
_cell.length_c   1.000
_cell.angle_alpha   90.00
_cell.angle_beta   90.00
_cell.angle_gamma   90.00
#
_symmetry.space_group_name_H-M   'P 1'
#
loop_
_entity.id
_entity.type
_entity.pdbx_description
1 polymer ?
#
loop_
_entity_poly.entity_id
_entity_poly.type
_entity_poly.pdbx_seq_one_letter_code
_entity_poly.pdbx_strand_id
1 'polypeptide(L)' 'MTDDDTIQQAVRKLLARYGKDAPRQAELRAEELRAAGDAEGHAMWRAIERAAKKALNTPSGSVH' A
#
# COMPACT_ATOMS: atom_id res chain seq x y z
N MET A 1 -15.30 -0.15 -10.72
CA MET A 1 -14.59 -0.71 -9.55
C MET A 1 -13.66 0.38 -9.08
N THR A 2 -13.94 0.97 -7.93
CA THR A 2 -13.33 2.21 -7.45
C THR A 2 -11.86 1.99 -7.10
N ASP A 3 -11.01 3.00 -7.30
CA ASP A 3 -9.57 2.98 -6.98
C ASP A 3 -9.29 2.50 -5.54
N ASP A 4 -10.21 2.75 -4.61
CA ASP A 4 -10.11 2.30 -3.22
C ASP A 4 -10.09 0.76 -3.08
N ASP A 5 -10.95 0.02 -3.82
CA ASP A 5 -10.95 -1.45 -3.76
C ASP A 5 -9.65 -2.03 -4.34
N THR A 6 -9.15 -1.43 -5.43
CA THR A 6 -7.85 -1.78 -6.02
C THR A 6 -6.71 -1.56 -5.03
N ILE A 7 -6.71 -0.43 -4.32
CA ILE A 7 -5.72 -0.12 -3.27
C ILE A 7 -5.81 -1.15 -2.14
N GLN A 8 -7.02 -1.46 -1.63
CA GLN A 8 -7.20 -2.43 -0.56
C GLN A 8 -6.76 -3.84 -0.96
N GLN A 9 -7.07 -4.27 -2.19
CA GLN A 9 -6.59 -5.54 -2.72
C GLN A 9 -5.07 -5.58 -2.83
N ALA A 10 -4.44 -4.50 -3.31
CA ALA A 10 -2.99 -4.41 -3.39
C ALA A 10 -2.36 -4.48 -1.99
N VAL A 11 -2.90 -3.74 -1.02
CA VAL A 11 -2.45 -3.78 0.39
C VAL A 11 -2.53 -5.19 0.96
N ARG A 12 -3.67 -5.89 0.78
CA ARG A 12 -3.83 -7.28 1.25
C ARG A 12 -2.79 -8.22 0.64
N LYS A 13 -2.54 -8.11 -0.67
CA LYS A 13 -1.50 -8.91 -1.35
C LYS A 13 -0.10 -8.58 -0.83
N LEU A 14 0.20 -7.31 -0.58
CA LEU A 14 1.49 -6.88 -0.02
C LEU A 14 1.69 -7.38 1.41
N LEU A 15 0.68 -7.26 2.27
CA LEU A 15 0.72 -7.76 3.65
C LEU A 15 0.84 -9.28 3.68
N ALA A 16 0.13 -10.01 2.81
CA ALA A 16 0.24 -11.45 2.71
C ALA A 16 1.65 -11.91 2.28
N ARG A 17 2.33 -11.13 1.44
CA ARG A 17 3.65 -11.48 0.90
C ARG A 17 4.82 -11.01 1.78
N TYR A 18 4.71 -9.82 2.36
CA TYR A 18 5.82 -9.14 3.05
C TYR A 18 5.55 -8.86 4.52
N GLY A 19 4.34 -9.10 5.02
CA GLY A 19 3.97 -8.86 6.41
C GLY A 19 4.21 -7.39 6.82
N LYS A 20 4.96 -7.21 7.91
CA LYS A 20 5.32 -5.88 8.46
C LYS A 20 6.15 -5.02 7.51
N ASP A 21 6.83 -5.62 6.53
CA ASP A 21 7.65 -4.92 5.56
C ASP A 21 6.85 -4.41 4.35
N ALA A 22 5.54 -4.70 4.29
CA ALA A 22 4.66 -4.26 3.21
C ALA A 22 4.70 -2.73 2.94
N PRO A 23 4.65 -1.83 3.95
CA PRO A 23 4.77 -0.40 3.69
C PRO A 23 6.10 -0.02 3.05
N ARG A 24 7.20 -0.63 3.51
CA ARG A 24 8.53 -0.36 2.98
C ARG A 24 8.65 -0.80 1.52
N GLN A 25 8.08 -1.95 1.17
CA GLN A 25 8.05 -2.43 -0.21
C GLN A 25 7.19 -1.53 -1.12
N ALA A 26 6.07 -1.01 -0.62
CA ALA A 26 5.24 -0.07 -1.36
C ALA A 26 5.95 1.28 -1.58
N GLU A 27 6.68 1.77 -0.58
CA GLU A 27 7.51 2.98 -0.68
C GLU A 27 8.59 2.82 -1.75
N LEU A 28 9.36 1.72 -1.71
CA LEU A 28 10.39 1.43 -2.72
C LEU A 28 9.81 1.42 -4.14
N ARG A 29 8.66 0.76 -4.34
CA ARG A 29 7.97 0.77 -5.64
C ARG A 29 7.53 2.16 -6.07
N ALA A 30 7.05 2.98 -5.14
CA ALA A 30 6.69 4.35 -5.46
C ALA A 30 7.92 5.16 -5.91
N GLU A 31 9.07 4.98 -5.26
CA GLU A 31 10.31 5.66 -5.63
C GLU A 31 10.85 5.20 -6.99
N GLU A 32 10.80 3.90 -7.28
CA GLU A 32 11.15 3.35 -8.60
C GLU A 32 10.34 3.99 -9.73
N LEU A 33 9.02 4.12 -9.54
CA LEU A 33 8.12 4.72 -10.54
C LEU A 33 8.38 6.21 -10.71
N ARG A 34 8.65 6.93 -9.61
CA ARG A 34 9.07 8.33 -9.69
C ARG A 34 10.37 8.48 -10.48
N ALA A 35 11.35 7.62 -10.22
CA ALA A 35 12.62 7.62 -10.95
C ALA A 35 12.44 7.32 -12.44
N ALA A 36 11.44 6.48 -12.78
CA ALA A 36 11.04 6.21 -14.16
C ALA A 36 10.22 7.34 -14.83
N GLY A 37 9.86 8.39 -14.09
CA GLY A 37 9.02 9.49 -14.57
C GLY A 37 7.51 9.22 -14.51
N ASP A 38 7.09 8.09 -13.93
CA ASP A 38 5.67 7.73 -13.79
C ASP A 38 5.08 8.33 -12.51
N ALA A 39 4.59 9.56 -12.63
CA ALA A 39 4.01 10.31 -11.51
C ALA A 39 2.67 9.71 -11.03
N GLU A 40 1.88 9.14 -11.95
CA GLU A 40 0.59 8.52 -11.63
C GLU A 40 0.78 7.23 -10.84
N GLY A 41 1.68 6.34 -11.30
CA GLY A 41 2.02 5.14 -10.56
C GLY A 41 2.68 5.46 -9.22
N HIS A 42 3.54 6.47 -9.15
CA HIS A 42 4.08 6.95 -7.88
C HIS A 42 2.96 7.33 -6.88
N ALA A 43 1.97 8.10 -7.32
CA ALA A 43 0.86 8.54 -6.47
C ALA A 43 0.01 7.35 -5.98
N MET A 44 -0.25 6.38 -6.86
CA MET A 44 -0.97 5.15 -6.54
C MET A 44 -0.24 4.33 -5.48
N TRP A 45 1.07 4.09 -5.67
CA TRP A 45 1.88 3.33 -4.72
C TRP A 45 2.04 4.04 -3.36
N ARG A 46 2.07 5.38 -3.34
CA ARG A 46 1.99 6.17 -2.09
C ARG A 46 0.64 6.02 -1.38
N ALA A 47 -0.46 5.86 -2.12
CA ALA A 47 -1.76 5.56 -1.51
C ALA A 47 -1.77 4.16 -0.88
N ILE A 48 -1.23 3.17 -1.58
CA ILE A 48 -1.06 1.79 -1.10
C ILE A 48 -0.19 1.74 0.16
N GLU A 49 0.94 2.43 0.18
CA GLU A 49 1.84 2.52 1.34
C GLU A 49 1.09 3.07 2.58
N ARG A 50 0.36 4.18 2.42
CA ARG A 50 -0.42 4.78 3.51
C ARG A 50 -1.50 3.84 4.03
N ALA A 51 -2.21 3.15 3.13
CA ALA A 51 -3.22 2.17 3.50
C ALA A 51 -2.60 0.95 4.20
N ALA A 52 -1.44 0.47 3.77
CA ALA A 52 -0.70 -0.61 4.43
C ALA A 52 -0.23 -0.21 5.85
N LYS A 53 0.28 1.03 6.02
CA LYS A 53 0.63 1.56 7.35
C LYS A 53 -0.58 1.60 8.28
N LYS A 54 -1.73 2.07 7.78
CA LYS A 54 -2.99 2.07 8.52
C LYS A 54 -3.41 0.64 8.89
N ALA A 55 -3.36 -0.29 7.95
CA ALA A 55 -3.74 -1.69 8.20
C ALA A 55 -2.86 -2.38 9.25
N LEU A 56 -1.56 -2.05 9.32
CA LEU A 56 -0.67 -2.56 10.37
C LEU A 56 -0.90 -1.89 11.74
N ASN A 57 -1.28 -0.61 11.74
CA ASN A 57 -1.55 0.14 12.97
C ASN A 57 -2.96 -0.07 13.51
N THR A 58 -3.90 -0.54 12.69
CA THR A 58 -5.22 -0.99 13.13
C THR A 58 -5.08 -2.43 13.61
N PRO A 59 -4.99 -2.69 14.93
CA PRO A 59 -5.12 -4.06 15.41
C PRO A 59 -6.48 -4.60 14.94
N SER A 60 -6.49 -5.74 14.27
CA SER A 60 -7.70 -6.55 14.09
C SER A 60 -8.32 -6.78 15.47
N GLY A 61 -9.27 -5.93 15.86
CA GLY A 61 -9.79 -5.91 17.22
C GLY A 61 -10.49 -4.61 17.60
N SER A 62 -11.40 -4.12 16.75
CA SER A 62 -12.51 -3.30 17.24
C SER A 62 -13.80 -3.94 16.74
N VAL A 63 -14.11 -5.09 17.34
CA VAL A 63 -15.48 -5.55 17.48
C VAL A 63 -16.09 -4.72 18.61
N HIS A 64 -17.09 -3.92 18.30
CA HIS A 64 -17.99 -3.32 19.27
C HIS A 64 -19.41 -3.49 18.77
#